data_AF-A0A412VC98-F1
#
_entry.id   AF-A0A412VC98-F1
#
_cell.length_a   1.000
_cell.length_b   1.000
_cell.length_c   1.000
_cell.angle_alpha   90.00
_cell.angle_beta   90.00
_cell.angle_gamma   90.00
#
_symmetry.space_group_name_H-M   'P 1'
#
loop_
_entity.id
_entity.type
_entity.pdbx_description
1 polymer ?
#
loop_
_entity_poly.entity_id
_entity_poly.type
_entity_poly.pdbx_seq_one_letter_code
_entity_poly.pdbx_strand_id
1 'polypeptide(L)'
;MAWRLERLKRLWKRPRKETSGNLYLELCPDNRIKSFMVVRHRPKGTDPFMEFIGHTADKAIREGNGQVPDNLLLALEGVPERMLPTREELREERPGNIWKLISGYGEITGGKPVPLRRAVYLRAHGREIDRTALEEMGLSPGCRNYEAYETAMERASEGKKALFRLTLVKTERGVGVFNDGLQGPERMRGMLQEMADRFYSAAWEGMKTLSIYRIETASRRLLEMSRENRRDFPASRPPLEILARYLPTASFDMSPTAENLERFVRANSLALSANNREIMTLQDIARKGYAHLYMDGPFRYRKEFAGIEKELRMLARERELYRNFPYKERMHDLRERSMAAAELLLKREGIRRDTPSVPQKTDKYAERIQAMAECPEKGMIPPSSGEKQKEPARKQKGPASRKVKPQL
;
A
#
# COMPACT_ATOMS: atom_id res chain seq x y z
N MET A 1 -84.27 -9.77 4.52
CA MET A 1 -83.09 -9.94 3.64
C MET A 1 -81.94 -8.96 3.92
N ALA A 2 -82.19 -7.72 4.39
CA ALA A 2 -81.12 -6.75 4.69
C ALA A 2 -80.29 -7.06 5.98
N TRP A 3 -80.88 -7.72 6.99
CA TRP A 3 -80.21 -7.96 8.28
C TRP A 3 -79.10 -9.03 8.28
N ARG A 4 -79.03 -9.89 7.25
CA ARG A 4 -77.97 -10.92 7.13
C ARG A 4 -76.71 -10.42 6.41
N LEU A 5 -76.82 -9.38 5.57
CA LEU A 5 -75.68 -8.78 4.86
C LEU A 5 -74.90 -7.78 5.72
N GLU A 6 -75.56 -7.09 6.66
CA GLU A 6 -74.89 -6.15 7.58
C GLU A 6 -73.92 -6.86 8.56
N ARG A 7 -74.25 -8.10 8.96
CA ARG A 7 -73.43 -8.93 9.87
C ARG A 7 -72.21 -9.53 9.19
N LEU A 8 -72.27 -9.77 7.88
CA LEU A 8 -71.14 -10.24 7.08
C LEU A 8 -70.16 -9.11 6.72
N LYS A 9 -70.64 -7.86 6.61
CA LYS A 9 -69.76 -6.68 6.44
C LYS A 9 -68.97 -6.30 7.70
N ARG A 10 -69.41 -6.71 8.90
CA ARG A 10 -68.66 -6.51 10.17
C ARG A 10 -67.66 -7.62 10.50
N LEU A 11 -67.59 -8.70 9.70
CA LEU A 11 -66.60 -9.77 9.89
C LEU A 11 -65.38 -9.67 8.98
N TRP A 12 -65.35 -8.72 8.06
CA TRP A 12 -64.09 -8.24 7.49
C TRP A 12 -63.48 -7.22 8.45
N LYS A 13 -62.97 -7.74 9.57
CA LYS A 13 -61.84 -7.07 10.22
C LYS A 13 -60.84 -6.87 9.09
N ARG A 14 -60.59 -5.61 8.70
CA ARG A 14 -59.37 -5.24 7.95
C ARG A 14 -58.25 -6.12 8.53
N PRO A 15 -57.46 -6.86 7.72
CA PRO A 15 -56.34 -7.58 8.28
C PRO A 15 -55.60 -6.56 9.15
N ARG A 16 -55.46 -6.85 10.45
CA ARG A 16 -54.67 -5.99 11.36
C ARG A 16 -53.41 -5.69 10.57
N LYS A 17 -53.08 -4.39 10.37
CA LYS A 17 -51.84 -3.96 9.73
C LYS A 17 -50.76 -4.89 10.23
N GLU A 18 -50.30 -5.79 9.38
CA GLU A 18 -49.42 -6.85 9.84
C GLU A 18 -48.12 -6.18 10.23
N THR A 19 -47.76 -6.29 11.50
CA THR A 19 -46.53 -5.69 12.00
C THR A 19 -45.37 -6.45 11.37
N SER A 20 -44.50 -5.70 10.69
CA SER A 20 -43.31 -6.20 10.02
C SER A 20 -42.07 -5.76 10.79
N GLY A 21 -41.12 -6.66 10.97
CA GLY A 21 -39.78 -6.36 11.47
C GLY A 21 -38.70 -6.71 10.46
N ASN A 22 -37.45 -6.59 10.88
CA ASN A 22 -36.27 -6.89 10.09
C ASN A 22 -35.46 -8.00 10.76
N LEU A 23 -34.85 -8.85 9.96
CA LEU A 23 -33.93 -9.90 10.37
C LEU A 23 -32.58 -9.67 9.66
N TYR A 24 -31.52 -9.52 10.44
CA TYR A 24 -30.16 -9.40 9.94
C TYR A 24 -29.38 -10.65 10.30
N LEU A 25 -28.58 -11.16 9.37
CA LEU A 25 -27.89 -12.44 9.50
C LEU A 25 -26.42 -12.30 9.12
N GLU A 26 -25.55 -12.97 9.86
CA GLU A 26 -24.19 -13.30 9.46
C GLU A 26 -24.16 -14.77 9.08
N LEU A 27 -23.83 -15.05 7.81
CA LEU A 27 -23.73 -16.39 7.26
C LEU A 27 -22.28 -16.79 7.06
N CYS A 28 -21.94 -18.00 7.49
CA CYS A 28 -20.72 -18.68 7.13
C CYS A 28 -20.72 -19.07 5.63
N PRO A 29 -19.56 -19.38 5.03
CA PRO A 29 -19.47 -19.88 3.65
C PRO A 29 -20.29 -21.15 3.39
N ASP A 30 -20.48 -21.98 4.41
CA ASP A 30 -21.30 -23.19 4.39
C ASP A 30 -22.80 -22.91 4.67
N ASN A 31 -23.20 -21.64 4.61
CA ASN A 31 -24.56 -21.16 4.84
C ASN A 31 -25.09 -21.38 6.28
N ARG A 32 -24.24 -21.73 7.25
CA ARG A 32 -24.64 -21.74 8.67
C ARG A 32 -24.75 -20.31 9.20
N ILE A 33 -25.73 -20.08 10.07
CA ILE A 33 -25.91 -18.78 10.72
C ILE A 33 -24.92 -18.67 11.87
N LYS A 34 -24.00 -17.71 11.76
CA LYS A 34 -22.99 -17.42 12.79
C LYS A 34 -23.53 -16.50 13.86
N SER A 35 -24.27 -15.47 13.44
CA SER A 35 -24.93 -14.51 14.32
C SER A 35 -26.13 -13.89 13.62
N PHE A 36 -27.00 -13.24 14.39
CA PHE A 36 -28.20 -12.61 13.87
C PHE A 36 -28.65 -11.45 14.74
N MET A 37 -29.50 -10.59 14.19
CA MET A 37 -30.21 -9.54 14.91
C MET A 37 -31.66 -9.44 14.42
N VAL A 38 -32.61 -9.40 15.35
CA VAL A 38 -34.04 -9.25 15.05
C VAL A 38 -34.49 -7.88 15.54
N VAL A 39 -35.06 -7.08 14.64
CA VAL A 39 -35.58 -5.73 14.93
C VAL A 39 -37.06 -5.68 14.61
N ARG A 40 -37.92 -5.77 15.64
CA ARG A 40 -39.38 -5.78 15.45
C ARG A 40 -39.97 -4.40 15.13
N HIS A 41 -39.29 -3.32 15.51
CA HIS A 41 -39.72 -1.95 15.25
C HIS A 41 -38.55 -1.13 14.76
N ARG A 42 -38.73 -0.35 13.68
CA ARG A 42 -37.67 0.51 13.14
C ARG A 42 -37.36 1.63 14.14
N PRO A 43 -36.18 1.64 14.79
CA PRO A 43 -35.81 2.74 15.67
C PRO A 43 -35.74 4.06 14.89
N LYS A 44 -36.08 5.17 15.53
CA LYS A 44 -35.89 6.50 14.96
C LYS A 44 -34.42 6.91 15.15
N GLY A 45 -33.70 7.17 14.05
CA GLY A 45 -32.38 7.81 14.10
C GLY A 45 -31.26 7.07 13.35
N THR A 46 -31.17 5.74 13.47
CA THR A 46 -30.06 4.96 12.90
C THR A 46 -30.55 3.82 12.02
N ASP A 47 -29.81 3.47 10.96
CA ASP A 47 -30.04 2.26 10.16
C ASP A 47 -29.59 1.03 10.97
N PRO A 48 -30.51 0.18 11.44
CA PRO A 48 -30.15 -0.97 12.29
C PRO A 48 -29.26 -1.97 11.54
N PHE A 49 -29.33 -2.03 10.21
CA PHE A 49 -28.44 -2.91 9.46
C PHE A 49 -26.99 -2.44 9.54
N MET A 50 -26.75 -1.13 9.48
CA MET A 50 -25.40 -0.57 9.60
C MET A 50 -24.83 -0.79 11.00
N GLU A 51 -25.65 -0.66 12.04
CA GLU A 51 -25.25 -1.01 13.41
C GLU A 51 -24.88 -2.49 13.53
N PHE A 52 -25.66 -3.39 12.94
CA PHE A 52 -25.35 -4.83 12.91
C PHE A 52 -24.03 -5.14 12.19
N ILE A 53 -23.79 -4.50 11.03
CA ILE A 53 -22.54 -4.63 10.30
C ILE A 53 -21.36 -4.14 11.16
N GLY A 54 -21.49 -2.96 11.78
CA GLY A 54 -20.46 -2.39 12.63
C GLY A 54 -20.14 -3.26 13.84
N HIS A 55 -21.16 -3.76 14.54
CA HIS A 55 -20.95 -4.67 15.66
C HIS A 55 -20.27 -5.98 15.25
N THR A 56 -20.67 -6.55 14.11
CA THR A 56 -20.06 -7.80 13.61
C THR A 56 -18.61 -7.57 13.18
N ALA A 57 -18.31 -6.44 12.53
CA ALA A 57 -16.96 -6.05 12.16
C ALA A 57 -16.06 -5.81 13.40
N ASP A 58 -16.54 -5.05 14.39
CA ASP A 58 -15.80 -4.80 15.64
C ASP A 58 -15.51 -6.11 16.39
N LYS A 59 -16.47 -7.03 16.39
CA LYS A 59 -16.30 -8.36 16.96
C LYS A 59 -15.21 -9.14 16.23
N ALA A 60 -15.25 -9.17 14.90
CA ALA A 60 -14.24 -9.86 14.09
C ALA A 60 -12.82 -9.29 14.30
N ILE A 61 -12.69 -7.96 14.46
CA ILE A 61 -11.39 -7.33 14.75
C ILE A 61 -10.87 -7.74 16.14
N ARG A 62 -11.73 -7.75 17.16
CA ARG A 62 -11.31 -8.07 18.55
C ARG A 62 -11.06 -9.56 18.78
N GLU A 63 -11.88 -10.42 18.19
CA GLU A 63 -11.93 -11.85 18.52
C GLU A 63 -11.32 -12.75 17.41
N GLY A 64 -11.06 -12.22 16.21
CA GLY A 64 -10.70 -13.01 15.03
C GLY A 64 -9.31 -13.64 15.02
N ASN A 65 -8.52 -13.56 16.10
CA ASN A 65 -7.15 -14.07 16.16
C ASN A 65 -6.25 -13.63 14.98
N GLY A 66 -6.54 -12.46 14.39
CA GLY A 66 -5.82 -11.91 13.24
C GLY A 66 -6.25 -12.44 11.87
N GLN A 67 -7.38 -13.13 11.76
CA GLN A 67 -7.98 -13.57 10.49
C GLN A 67 -9.48 -13.27 10.45
N VAL A 68 -9.99 -12.87 9.28
CA VAL A 68 -11.42 -12.57 9.10
C VAL A 68 -12.05 -13.62 8.18
N PRO A 69 -13.11 -14.32 8.65
CA PRO A 69 -13.77 -15.36 7.84
C PRO A 69 -14.50 -14.74 6.64
N ASP A 70 -14.70 -15.55 5.60
CA ASP A 70 -15.43 -15.15 4.39
C ASP A 70 -16.96 -15.17 4.59
N ASN A 71 -17.42 -14.50 5.65
CA ASN A 71 -18.83 -14.46 6.02
C ASN A 71 -19.59 -13.39 5.22
N LEU A 72 -20.88 -13.61 4.99
CA LEU A 72 -21.79 -12.67 4.34
C LEU A 72 -22.80 -12.11 5.34
N LEU A 73 -23.01 -10.80 5.28
CA LEU A 73 -23.98 -10.08 6.10
C LEU A 73 -25.21 -9.76 5.23
N LEU A 74 -26.37 -10.18 5.69
CA LEU A 74 -27.64 -10.07 4.96
C LEU A 74 -28.67 -9.29 5.76
N ALA A 75 -29.50 -8.54 5.02
CA ALA A 75 -30.68 -7.88 5.54
C ALA A 75 -31.94 -8.44 4.88
N LEU A 76 -32.86 -8.93 5.72
CA LEU A 76 -34.21 -9.31 5.37
C LEU A 76 -35.14 -8.27 6.00
N GLU A 77 -35.55 -7.29 5.22
CA GLU A 77 -36.43 -6.21 5.67
C GLU A 77 -37.90 -6.55 5.44
N GLY A 78 -38.80 -6.06 6.29
CA GLY A 78 -40.24 -6.22 6.07
C GLY A 78 -40.80 -7.62 6.35
N VAL A 79 -40.07 -8.45 7.10
CA VAL A 79 -40.50 -9.80 7.49
C VAL A 79 -41.67 -9.69 8.49
N PRO A 80 -42.82 -10.35 8.25
CA PRO A 80 -43.92 -10.30 9.21
C PRO A 80 -43.53 -10.87 10.56
N GLU A 81 -43.96 -10.23 11.64
CA GLU A 81 -43.56 -10.60 13.00
C GLU A 81 -43.86 -12.06 13.35
N ARG A 82 -44.94 -12.63 12.82
CA ARG A 82 -45.30 -14.05 13.02
C ARG A 82 -44.29 -15.04 12.42
N MET A 83 -43.49 -14.58 11.46
CA MET A 83 -42.45 -15.36 10.78
C MET A 83 -41.06 -15.01 11.29
N LEU A 84 -40.90 -13.97 12.13
CA LEU A 84 -39.61 -13.67 12.71
C LEU A 84 -39.21 -14.81 13.68
N PRO A 85 -38.04 -15.43 13.48
CA PRO A 85 -37.62 -16.52 14.33
C PRO A 85 -37.38 -16.03 15.77
N THR A 86 -37.72 -16.89 16.72
CA THR A 86 -37.40 -16.71 18.14
C THR A 86 -35.92 -16.94 18.42
N ARG A 87 -35.42 -16.46 19.56
CA ARG A 87 -33.99 -16.57 19.90
C ARG A 87 -33.57 -18.04 20.06
N GLU A 88 -34.49 -18.90 20.48
CA GLU A 88 -34.33 -20.34 20.68
C GLU A 88 -34.28 -21.08 19.34
N GLU A 89 -35.15 -20.75 18.38
CA GLU A 89 -35.17 -21.33 17.03
C GLU A 89 -33.89 -21.04 16.23
N LEU A 90 -33.19 -19.96 16.57
CA LEU A 90 -31.92 -19.57 15.95
C LEU A 90 -30.70 -20.22 16.62
N ARG A 91 -30.88 -20.79 17.83
CA ARG A 91 -29.84 -21.53 18.56
C ARG A 91 -29.86 -23.02 18.24
N GLU A 92 -31.03 -23.58 17.94
CA GLU A 92 -31.10 -24.92 17.36
C GLU A 92 -30.50 -24.85 15.96
N GLU A 93 -29.55 -25.73 15.64
CA GLU A 93 -28.91 -25.86 14.32
C GLU A 93 -29.90 -26.37 13.24
N ARG A 94 -31.13 -25.86 13.21
CA ARG A 94 -32.20 -26.19 12.27
C ARG A 94 -32.40 -25.04 11.29
N PRO A 95 -31.55 -24.92 10.26
CA PRO A 95 -31.62 -23.82 9.31
C PRO A 95 -32.87 -23.88 8.41
N GLY A 96 -33.63 -24.98 8.43
CA GLY A 96 -34.76 -25.23 7.52
C GLY A 96 -35.89 -24.19 7.59
N ASN A 97 -36.17 -23.61 8.76
CA ASN A 97 -37.20 -22.58 8.88
C ASN A 97 -36.75 -21.22 8.34
N ILE A 98 -35.46 -20.90 8.47
CA ILE A 98 -34.88 -19.63 8.03
C ILE A 98 -34.65 -19.63 6.51
N TRP A 99 -34.26 -20.78 5.95
CA TRP A 99 -34.21 -20.94 4.49
C TRP A 99 -35.58 -20.82 3.85
N LYS A 100 -36.65 -21.31 4.50
CA LYS A 100 -38.03 -21.07 4.04
C LYS A 100 -38.40 -19.58 4.05
N LEU A 101 -37.90 -18.80 5.01
CA LEU A 101 -38.05 -17.34 5.03
C LEU A 101 -37.30 -16.67 3.88
N ILE A 102 -36.05 -17.05 3.64
CA ILE A 102 -35.22 -16.51 2.55
C ILE A 102 -35.82 -16.85 1.18
N SER A 103 -36.25 -18.10 0.97
CA SER A 103 -36.87 -18.55 -0.28
C SER A 103 -38.31 -18.03 -0.47
N GLY A 104 -39.05 -17.81 0.62
CA GLY A 104 -40.45 -17.39 0.58
C GLY A 104 -40.67 -15.88 0.38
N TYR A 105 -39.68 -15.05 0.74
CA TYR A 105 -39.71 -13.60 0.48
C TYR A 105 -38.98 -13.19 -0.79
N GLY A 106 -38.29 -14.10 -1.49
CA GLY A 106 -37.93 -14.08 -2.93
C GLY A 106 -37.04 -12.93 -3.44
N GLU A 107 -37.00 -11.82 -2.72
CA GLU A 107 -36.18 -10.66 -2.91
C GLU A 107 -35.54 -10.43 -1.55
N ILE A 108 -34.21 -10.50 -1.50
CA ILE A 108 -33.41 -9.82 -0.48
C ILE A 108 -33.79 -8.33 -0.64
N THR A 109 -34.88 -7.91 0.02
CA THR A 109 -35.73 -6.80 -0.42
C THR A 109 -35.19 -5.43 -0.04
N GLY A 110 -33.95 -5.31 0.44
CA GLY A 110 -33.44 -4.04 0.96
C GLY A 110 -31.97 -3.70 0.68
N GLY A 111 -31.10 -4.67 0.41
CA GLY A 111 -29.67 -4.39 0.23
C GLY A 111 -28.86 -5.55 -0.34
N LYS A 112 -27.82 -5.22 -1.12
CA LYS A 112 -26.83 -6.19 -1.58
C LYS A 112 -26.17 -6.86 -0.36
N PRO A 113 -25.92 -8.18 -0.39
CA PRO A 113 -25.10 -8.85 0.63
C PRO A 113 -23.77 -8.11 0.84
N VAL A 114 -23.37 -7.96 2.09
CA VAL A 114 -22.12 -7.27 2.45
C VAL A 114 -21.11 -8.30 2.93
N PRO A 115 -19.95 -8.44 2.26
CA PRO A 115 -18.87 -9.28 2.77
C PRO A 115 -18.34 -8.75 4.12
N LEU A 116 -18.19 -9.62 5.12
CA LEU A 116 -17.68 -9.25 6.43
C LEU A 116 -16.28 -8.63 6.33
N ARG A 117 -15.41 -9.21 5.49
CA ARG A 117 -14.06 -8.69 5.23
C ARG A 117 -14.06 -7.23 4.78
N ARG A 118 -15.04 -6.84 3.96
CA ARG A 118 -15.19 -5.45 3.51
C ARG A 118 -15.60 -4.51 4.63
N ALA A 119 -16.54 -4.94 5.47
CA ALA A 119 -16.97 -4.19 6.64
C ALA A 119 -15.80 -4.02 7.64
N VAL A 120 -15.04 -5.08 7.87
CA VAL A 120 -13.84 -5.05 8.72
C VAL A 120 -12.78 -4.11 8.16
N TYR A 121 -12.50 -4.18 6.86
CA TYR A 121 -11.56 -3.27 6.20
C TYR A 121 -11.97 -1.81 6.39
N LEU A 122 -13.24 -1.48 6.13
CA LEU A 122 -13.76 -0.13 6.29
C LEU A 122 -13.63 0.37 7.74
N ARG A 123 -14.02 -0.48 8.70
CA ARG A 123 -13.96 -0.18 10.14
C ARG A 123 -12.53 0.03 10.63
N ALA A 124 -11.59 -0.80 10.19
CA ALA A 124 -10.17 -0.70 10.55
C ALA A 124 -9.54 0.63 10.09
N HIS A 125 -10.03 1.20 8.99
CA HIS A 125 -9.58 2.51 8.49
C HIS A 125 -10.28 3.70 9.16
N GLY A 126 -11.05 3.46 10.24
CA GLY A 126 -11.73 4.52 10.99
C GLY A 126 -12.85 5.22 10.23
N ARG A 127 -13.34 4.63 9.13
CA ARG A 127 -14.45 5.17 8.36
C ARG A 127 -15.80 4.74 8.97
N GLU A 128 -16.78 5.62 8.88
CA GLU A 128 -18.16 5.29 9.21
C GLU A 128 -18.68 4.20 8.26
N ILE A 129 -19.47 3.27 8.80
CA ILE A 129 -20.09 2.19 8.01
C ILE A 129 -21.43 2.69 7.51
N ASP A 130 -21.45 3.06 6.24
CA ASP A 130 -22.66 3.40 5.52
C ASP A 130 -22.68 2.70 4.14
N ARG A 131 -23.81 2.80 3.45
CA ARG A 131 -24.03 2.13 2.15
C ARG A 131 -23.05 2.63 1.08
N THR A 132 -22.79 3.94 1.05
CA THR A 132 -21.91 4.57 0.05
C THR A 132 -20.48 4.13 0.26
N ALA A 133 -19.99 4.15 1.50
CA ALA A 133 -18.64 3.72 1.87
C ALA A 133 -18.42 2.23 1.53
N LEU A 134 -19.41 1.36 1.78
CA LEU A 134 -19.34 -0.05 1.40
C LEU A 134 -19.28 -0.27 -0.12
N GLU A 135 -20.01 0.54 -0.90
CA GLU A 135 -19.94 0.48 -2.37
C GLU A 135 -18.59 0.99 -2.89
N GLU A 136 -18.06 2.08 -2.35
CA GLU A 136 -16.72 2.59 -2.66
C GLU A 136 -15.63 1.55 -2.38
N MET A 137 -15.73 0.80 -1.27
CA MET A 137 -14.78 -0.27 -0.95
C MET A 137 -14.76 -1.38 -2.01
N GLY A 138 -15.88 -1.65 -2.69
CA GLY A 138 -15.91 -2.61 -3.80
C GLY A 138 -15.01 -2.22 -4.98
N LEU A 139 -14.71 -0.93 -5.12
CA LEU A 139 -13.83 -0.38 -6.15
C LEU A 139 -12.40 -0.17 -5.66
N SER A 140 -12.19 -0.10 -4.34
CA SER A 140 -10.86 0.12 -3.74
C SER A 140 -9.89 -1.04 -4.04
N PRO A 141 -8.75 -0.77 -4.69
CA PRO A 141 -7.70 -1.77 -4.87
C PRO A 141 -7.16 -2.30 -3.53
N GLY A 142 -7.11 -1.46 -2.49
CA GLY A 142 -6.67 -1.85 -1.15
C GLY A 142 -7.59 -2.89 -0.51
N CYS A 143 -8.91 -2.67 -0.60
CA CYS A 143 -9.89 -3.62 -0.09
C CYS A 143 -9.84 -4.95 -0.83
N ARG A 144 -9.68 -4.92 -2.16
CA ARG A 144 -9.55 -6.15 -2.97
C ARG A 144 -8.28 -6.94 -2.63
N ASN A 145 -7.16 -6.26 -2.44
CA ASN A 145 -5.91 -6.91 -2.02
C ASN A 145 -6.05 -7.53 -0.62
N TYR A 146 -6.74 -6.84 0.29
CA TYR A 146 -7.05 -7.34 1.62
C TYR A 146 -7.95 -8.59 1.59
N GLU A 147 -9.06 -8.55 0.85
CA GLU A 147 -9.97 -9.70 0.68
C GLU A 147 -9.21 -10.92 0.11
N ALA A 148 -8.33 -10.70 -0.88
CA ALA A 148 -7.49 -11.75 -1.45
C ALA A 148 -6.46 -12.29 -0.45
N TYR A 149 -5.87 -11.44 0.38
CA TYR A 149 -4.96 -11.84 1.45
C TYR A 149 -5.65 -12.73 2.49
N GLU A 150 -6.83 -12.33 2.97
CA GLU A 150 -7.60 -13.13 3.94
C GLU A 150 -8.02 -14.48 3.35
N THR A 151 -8.38 -14.50 2.06
CA THR A 151 -8.68 -15.75 1.32
C THR A 151 -7.46 -16.66 1.27
N ALA A 152 -6.28 -16.11 1.00
CA ALA A 152 -5.03 -16.86 0.98
C ALA A 152 -4.66 -17.38 2.38
N MET A 153 -4.88 -16.58 3.43
CA MET A 153 -4.66 -16.96 4.83
C MET A 153 -5.56 -18.14 5.23
N GLU A 154 -6.84 -18.07 4.88
CA GLU A 154 -7.80 -19.14 5.14
C GLU A 154 -7.41 -20.45 4.46
N ARG A 155 -7.10 -20.41 3.17
CA ARG A 155 -6.60 -21.58 2.44
C ARG A 155 -5.32 -22.16 3.06
N ALA A 156 -4.40 -21.30 3.49
CA ALA A 156 -3.18 -21.76 4.14
C ALA A 156 -3.43 -22.40 5.52
N SER A 157 -4.41 -21.90 6.28
CA SER A 157 -4.83 -22.49 7.56
C SER A 157 -5.44 -23.88 7.39
N GLU A 158 -6.12 -24.12 6.26
CA GLU A 158 -6.65 -25.43 5.86
C GLU A 158 -5.57 -26.37 5.29
N GLY A 159 -4.29 -25.97 5.29
CA GLY A 159 -3.20 -26.74 4.71
C GLY A 159 -3.17 -26.75 3.18
N LYS A 160 -4.04 -25.99 2.51
CA LYS A 160 -4.06 -25.88 1.05
C LYS A 160 -2.94 -24.95 0.57
N LYS A 161 -2.48 -25.17 -0.67
CA LYS A 161 -1.54 -24.26 -1.32
C LYS A 161 -2.22 -22.90 -1.54
N ALA A 162 -1.57 -21.84 -1.06
CA ALA A 162 -2.00 -20.45 -1.22
C ALA A 162 -0.82 -19.60 -1.71
N LEU A 163 -1.14 -18.61 -2.54
CA LEU A 163 -0.19 -17.59 -2.98
C LEU A 163 -0.51 -16.29 -2.25
N PHE A 164 0.53 -15.67 -1.72
CA PHE A 164 0.46 -14.39 -1.04
C PHE A 164 1.14 -13.34 -1.89
N ARG A 165 0.50 -12.19 -2.02
CA ARG A 165 1.13 -11.02 -2.61
C ARG A 165 1.80 -10.22 -1.49
N LEU A 166 3.10 -9.98 -1.64
CA LEU A 166 3.91 -9.27 -0.67
C LEU A 166 4.56 -8.07 -1.34
N THR A 167 4.64 -6.98 -0.59
CA THR A 167 5.42 -5.80 -0.96
C THR A 167 6.70 -5.78 -0.15
N LEU A 168 7.84 -5.67 -0.83
CA LEU A 168 9.15 -5.62 -0.18
C LEU A 168 9.80 -4.28 -0.49
N VAL A 169 10.32 -3.62 0.53
CA VAL A 169 11.04 -2.36 0.39
C VAL A 169 12.49 -2.62 0.72
N LYS A 170 13.35 -2.60 -0.30
CA LYS A 170 14.79 -2.83 -0.17
C LYS A 170 15.52 -1.49 -0.11
N THR A 171 16.46 -1.43 0.83
CA THR A 171 17.40 -0.33 1.05
C THR A 171 18.79 -0.91 1.29
N GLU A 172 19.81 -0.07 1.42
CA GLU A 172 21.15 -0.52 1.82
C GLU A 172 21.18 -1.11 3.24
N ARG A 173 20.21 -0.74 4.10
CA ARG A 173 20.13 -1.22 5.49
C ARG A 173 19.43 -2.58 5.62
N GLY A 174 18.65 -2.96 4.63
CA GLY A 174 17.89 -4.21 4.64
C GLY A 174 16.61 -4.15 3.83
N VAL A 175 15.72 -5.09 4.12
CA VAL A 175 14.46 -5.27 3.42
C VAL A 175 13.32 -5.30 4.43
N GLY A 176 12.37 -4.37 4.30
CA GLY A 176 11.07 -4.45 4.95
C GLY A 176 10.13 -5.34 4.13
N VAL A 177 9.37 -6.21 4.81
CA VAL A 177 8.43 -7.15 4.16
C VAL A 177 7.02 -6.85 4.66
N PHE A 178 6.10 -6.61 3.74
CA PHE A 178 4.73 -6.18 4.04
C PHE A 178 3.72 -7.07 3.31
N ASN A 179 2.69 -7.51 4.00
CA ASN A 179 1.53 -8.19 3.42
C ASN A 179 0.39 -7.20 3.14
N ASP A 180 -0.70 -7.69 2.55
CA ASP A 180 -1.89 -6.87 2.25
C ASP A 180 -2.98 -6.98 3.33
N GLY A 181 -2.67 -7.58 4.49
CA GLY A 181 -3.55 -7.56 5.65
C GLY A 181 -3.75 -6.13 6.17
N LEU A 182 -4.69 -5.93 7.11
CA LEU A 182 -5.08 -4.59 7.60
C LEU A 182 -3.90 -3.70 7.99
N GLN A 183 -2.89 -4.29 8.64
CA GLN A 183 -1.75 -3.56 9.20
C GLN A 183 -0.57 -3.41 8.23
N GLY A 184 -0.49 -4.23 7.19
CA GLY A 184 0.68 -4.28 6.30
C GLY A 184 0.88 -2.98 5.50
N PRO A 185 -0.15 -2.50 4.77
CA PRO A 185 -0.08 -1.22 4.04
C PRO A 185 0.15 -0.03 4.96
N GLU A 186 -0.46 0.01 6.16
CA GLU A 186 -0.28 1.08 7.13
C GLU A 186 1.16 1.12 7.65
N ARG A 187 1.75 -0.03 7.98
CA ARG A 187 3.15 -0.14 8.41
C ARG A 187 4.12 0.27 7.31
N MET A 188 3.86 -0.16 6.07
CA MET A 188 4.67 0.26 4.93
C MET A 188 4.60 1.78 4.75
N ARG A 189 3.39 2.35 4.78
CA ARG A 189 3.19 3.80 4.67
C ARG A 189 3.87 4.56 5.80
N GLY A 190 3.75 4.07 7.04
CA GLY A 190 4.40 4.66 8.21
C GLY A 190 5.92 4.64 8.09
N MET A 191 6.51 3.54 7.62
CA MET A 191 7.94 3.46 7.34
C MET A 191 8.36 4.46 6.26
N LEU A 192 7.67 4.50 5.12
CA LEU A 192 7.98 5.44 4.05
C LEU A 192 7.82 6.90 4.49
N GLN A 193 6.82 7.20 5.32
CA GLN A 193 6.63 8.52 5.91
C GLN A 193 7.77 8.89 6.86
N GLU A 194 8.20 7.98 7.73
CA GLU A 194 9.36 8.22 8.61
C GLU A 194 10.64 8.49 7.81
N MET A 195 10.82 7.78 6.68
CA MET A 195 11.93 8.00 5.76
C MET A 195 11.83 9.38 5.10
N ALA A 196 10.64 9.80 4.67
CA ALA A 196 10.40 11.13 4.13
C ALA A 196 10.66 12.22 5.18
N ASP A 197 10.12 12.09 6.39
CA ASP A 197 10.25 13.09 7.45
C ASP A 197 11.70 13.30 7.86
N ARG A 198 12.49 12.22 7.85
CA ARG A 198 13.92 12.24 8.18
C ARG A 198 14.82 12.27 6.96
N PHE A 199 14.32 12.57 5.76
CA PHE A 199 15.05 12.42 4.50
C PHE A 199 16.42 13.11 4.46
N TYR A 200 16.56 14.27 5.11
CA TYR A 200 17.82 15.01 5.19
C TYR A 200 18.67 14.64 6.42
N SER A 201 18.15 13.86 7.36
CA SER A 201 18.81 13.53 8.62
C SER A 201 19.97 12.55 8.44
N ALA A 202 21.01 12.70 9.27
CA ALA A 202 22.10 11.74 9.42
C ALA A 202 21.63 10.29 9.74
N ALA A 203 20.40 10.11 10.22
CA ALA A 203 19.82 8.77 10.45
C ALA A 203 19.75 7.89 9.19
N TRP A 204 19.79 8.50 8.00
CA TRP A 204 19.81 7.81 6.71
C TRP A 204 21.13 8.03 5.94
N GLU A 205 22.22 8.37 6.63
CA GLU A 205 23.53 8.47 5.98
C GLU A 205 23.92 7.15 5.27
N GLY A 206 24.48 7.27 4.06
CA GLY A 206 24.82 6.14 3.21
C GLY A 206 23.64 5.50 2.45
N MET A 207 22.41 5.94 2.69
CA MET A 207 21.24 5.44 1.95
C MET A 207 21.12 6.15 0.58
N LYS A 208 21.33 5.39 -0.50
CA LYS A 208 21.34 5.91 -1.88
C LYS A 208 20.11 5.51 -2.66
N THR A 209 19.55 4.34 -2.36
CA THR A 209 18.48 3.76 -3.16
C THR A 209 17.40 3.17 -2.28
N LEU A 210 16.15 3.36 -2.71
CA LEU A 210 15.00 2.64 -2.18
C LEU A 210 14.28 1.96 -3.34
N SER A 211 14.17 0.64 -3.28
CA SER A 211 13.51 -0.16 -4.32
C SER A 211 12.32 -0.90 -3.74
N ILE A 212 11.15 -0.71 -4.34
CA ILE A 212 9.91 -1.37 -3.96
C ILE A 212 9.66 -2.53 -4.93
N TYR A 213 9.47 -3.72 -4.40
CA TYR A 213 9.15 -4.93 -5.15
C TYR A 213 7.76 -5.42 -4.79
N ARG A 214 7.04 -5.92 -5.79
CA ARG A 214 5.77 -6.62 -5.59
C ARG A 214 5.91 -8.04 -6.12
N ILE A 215 5.79 -9.02 -5.23
CA ILE A 215 5.97 -10.44 -5.59
C ILE A 215 4.77 -11.26 -5.14
N GLU A 216 4.50 -12.33 -5.89
CA GLU A 216 3.59 -13.38 -5.48
C GLU A 216 4.39 -14.61 -5.07
N THR A 217 4.10 -15.17 -3.90
CA THR A 217 4.89 -16.27 -3.33
C THR A 217 4.05 -17.23 -2.50
N ALA A 218 4.41 -18.51 -2.53
CA ALA A 218 3.88 -19.52 -1.60
C ALA A 218 4.78 -19.71 -0.36
N SER A 219 5.82 -18.88 -0.20
CA SER A 219 6.81 -19.02 0.88
C SER A 219 6.21 -18.68 2.23
N ARG A 220 6.01 -19.68 3.08
CA ARG A 220 5.58 -19.50 4.48
C ARG A 220 6.54 -18.61 5.26
N ARG A 221 7.85 -18.75 5.00
CA ARG A 221 8.87 -17.94 5.68
C ARG A 221 8.78 -16.45 5.34
N LEU A 222 8.47 -16.09 4.09
CA LEU A 222 8.24 -14.68 3.73
C LEU A 222 6.95 -14.14 4.35
N LEU A 223 5.91 -14.96 4.40
CA LEU A 223 4.66 -14.60 5.05
C LEU A 223 4.87 -14.36 6.55
N GLU A 224 5.59 -15.25 7.25
CA GLU A 224 5.96 -15.08 8.66
C GLU A 224 6.74 -13.78 8.87
N MET A 225 7.76 -13.53 8.04
CA MET A 225 8.54 -12.29 8.07
C MET A 225 7.68 -11.05 7.87
N SER A 226 6.64 -11.11 7.02
CA SER A 226 5.72 -9.99 6.80
C SER A 226 4.82 -9.67 8.01
N ARG A 227 4.68 -10.63 8.94
CA ARG A 227 3.87 -10.49 10.16
C ARG A 227 4.72 -10.07 11.35
N GLU A 228 6.04 -10.29 11.30
CA GLU A 228 6.96 -9.77 12.30
C GLU A 228 6.89 -8.24 12.35
N ASN A 229 6.85 -7.65 13.54
CA ASN A 229 6.91 -6.19 13.73
C ASN A 229 8.32 -5.62 13.48
N ARG A 230 9.19 -6.37 12.79
CA ARG A 230 10.57 -5.97 12.51
C ARG A 230 10.60 -5.07 11.27
N ARG A 231 11.33 -3.96 11.36
CA ARG A 231 11.41 -2.98 10.27
C ARG A 231 12.24 -3.46 9.09
N ASP A 232 13.41 -4.05 9.38
CA ASP A 232 14.36 -4.46 8.35
C ASP A 232 14.97 -5.84 8.61
N PHE A 233 15.01 -6.65 7.55
CA PHE A 233 15.74 -7.91 7.48
C PHE A 233 16.99 -7.75 6.60
N PRO A 234 18.12 -8.44 6.91
CA PRO A 234 19.27 -8.42 6.01
C PRO A 234 18.89 -8.94 4.62
N ALA A 235 19.31 -8.26 3.56
CA ALA A 235 18.99 -8.66 2.19
C ALA A 235 19.57 -10.05 1.82
N SER A 236 20.65 -10.45 2.47
CA SER A 236 21.28 -11.77 2.35
C SER A 236 20.55 -12.87 3.15
N ARG A 237 19.55 -12.54 3.97
CA ARG A 237 18.83 -13.54 4.75
C ARG A 237 17.91 -14.34 3.84
N PRO A 238 18.00 -15.68 3.78
CA PRO A 238 17.02 -16.47 3.08
C PRO A 238 15.62 -16.24 3.67
N PRO A 239 14.58 -16.07 2.84
CA PRO A 239 14.58 -16.26 1.38
C PRO A 239 14.62 -14.94 0.57
N LEU A 240 15.14 -13.83 1.12
CA LEU A 240 15.14 -12.51 0.46
C LEU A 240 16.11 -12.41 -0.73
N GLU A 241 17.04 -13.34 -0.85
CA GLU A 241 17.95 -13.48 -2.00
C GLU A 241 17.19 -13.57 -3.34
N ILE A 242 15.93 -14.02 -3.32
CA ILE A 242 15.08 -14.08 -4.52
C ILE A 242 14.94 -12.73 -5.20
N LEU A 243 15.05 -11.61 -4.47
CA LEU A 243 14.91 -10.26 -5.02
C LEU A 243 15.93 -9.97 -6.11
N ALA A 244 17.07 -10.66 -6.15
CA ALA A 244 18.05 -10.55 -7.24
C ALA A 244 17.48 -10.97 -8.60
N ARG A 245 16.37 -11.72 -8.63
CA ARG A 245 15.71 -12.21 -9.85
C ARG A 245 14.47 -11.39 -10.23
N TYR A 246 14.07 -10.43 -9.41
CA TYR A 246 12.90 -9.59 -9.66
C TYR A 246 13.32 -8.18 -10.05
N LEU A 247 12.52 -7.56 -10.91
CA LEU A 247 12.63 -6.12 -11.16
C LEU A 247 11.80 -5.37 -10.13
N PRO A 248 12.31 -4.24 -9.61
CA PRO A 248 11.53 -3.39 -8.72
C PRO A 248 10.36 -2.76 -9.49
N THR A 249 9.22 -2.66 -8.82
CA THR A 249 8.03 -1.94 -9.32
C THR A 249 8.29 -0.43 -9.31
N ALA A 250 9.07 0.05 -8.35
CA ALA A 250 9.53 1.43 -8.30
C ALA A 250 10.92 1.50 -7.64
N SER A 251 11.75 2.43 -8.09
CA SER A 251 13.04 2.72 -7.50
C SER A 251 13.21 4.23 -7.33
N PHE A 252 13.77 4.64 -6.21
CA PHE A 252 13.98 6.03 -5.87
C PHE A 252 15.45 6.26 -5.56
N ASP A 253 16.00 7.32 -6.14
CA ASP A 253 17.25 7.91 -5.68
C ASP A 253 16.95 8.63 -4.36
N MET A 254 17.65 8.21 -3.31
CA MET A 254 17.51 8.71 -1.96
C MET A 254 18.61 9.71 -1.60
N SER A 255 19.38 10.22 -2.56
CA SER A 255 20.32 11.33 -2.31
C SER A 255 19.56 12.57 -1.80
N PRO A 256 20.07 13.33 -0.80
CA PRO A 256 19.40 14.36 -0.05
C PRO A 256 19.20 15.66 -0.86
N THR A 257 18.46 15.57 -1.97
CA THR A 257 18.09 16.70 -2.84
C THR A 257 16.59 16.96 -2.78
N ALA A 258 16.19 18.22 -2.97
CA ALA A 258 14.78 18.62 -3.02
C ALA A 258 13.99 17.86 -4.10
N GLU A 259 14.59 17.66 -5.27
CA GLU A 259 13.94 16.94 -6.39
C GLU A 259 13.69 15.47 -6.04
N ASN A 260 14.66 14.80 -5.42
CA ASN A 260 14.53 13.41 -5.01
C ASN A 260 13.46 13.24 -3.92
N LEU A 261 13.44 14.13 -2.92
CA LEU A 261 12.40 14.13 -1.90
C LEU A 261 11.01 14.36 -2.50
N GLU A 262 10.88 15.33 -3.42
CA GLU A 262 9.61 15.64 -4.07
C GLU A 262 9.09 14.44 -4.88
N ARG A 263 9.97 13.80 -5.67
CA ARG A 263 9.63 12.57 -6.41
C ARG A 263 9.19 11.45 -5.46
N PHE A 264 9.93 11.24 -4.37
CA PHE A 264 9.64 10.21 -3.38
C PHE A 264 8.28 10.44 -2.67
N VAL A 265 8.03 11.67 -2.21
CA VAL A 265 6.79 12.06 -1.53
C VAL A 265 5.58 11.94 -2.47
N ARG A 266 5.71 12.46 -3.70
CA ARG A 266 4.62 12.46 -4.69
C ARG A 266 4.25 11.04 -5.12
N ALA A 267 5.23 10.21 -5.47
CA ALA A 267 4.98 8.86 -5.94
C ALA A 267 4.31 7.96 -4.90
N ASN A 268 4.59 8.20 -3.61
CA ASN A 268 4.07 7.39 -2.50
C ASN A 268 2.90 8.06 -1.76
N SER A 269 2.39 9.20 -2.24
CA SER A 269 1.30 9.96 -1.60
C SER A 269 1.56 10.24 -0.11
N LEU A 270 2.79 10.70 0.19
CA LEU A 270 3.25 11.02 1.55
C LEU A 270 3.02 12.50 1.87
N ALA A 271 3.10 12.84 3.16
CA ALA A 271 3.06 14.23 3.59
C ALA A 271 4.47 14.84 3.57
N LEU A 272 4.61 16.07 3.06
CA LEU A 272 5.86 16.82 3.13
C LEU A 272 5.92 17.61 4.43
N SER A 273 6.88 17.26 5.31
CA SER A 273 7.09 17.92 6.59
C SER A 273 7.50 19.39 6.44
N ALA A 274 7.13 20.24 7.42
CA ALA A 274 7.49 21.65 7.43
C ALA A 274 9.01 21.85 7.42
N ASN A 275 9.74 21.07 8.22
CA ASN A 275 11.21 21.12 8.27
C ASN A 275 11.83 20.84 6.89
N ASN A 276 11.34 19.83 6.17
CA ASN A 276 11.84 19.53 4.83
C ASN A 276 11.53 20.64 3.83
N ARG A 277 10.38 21.32 3.93
CA ARG A 277 10.07 22.48 3.07
C ARG A 277 11.10 23.59 3.26
N GLU A 278 11.52 23.83 4.51
CA GLU A 278 12.54 24.84 4.81
C GLU A 278 13.91 24.45 4.22
N ILE A 279 14.31 23.18 4.36
CA ILE A 279 15.56 22.68 3.76
C ILE A 279 15.51 22.76 2.23
N MET A 280 14.39 22.35 1.60
CA MET A 280 14.19 22.48 0.16
C MET A 280 14.30 23.93 -0.30
N THR A 281 13.71 24.86 0.46
CA THR A 281 13.83 26.30 0.20
C THR A 281 15.27 26.77 0.28
N LEU A 282 16.02 26.37 1.31
CA LEU A 282 17.45 26.68 1.42
C LEU A 282 18.26 26.10 0.26
N GLN A 283 17.97 24.87 -0.19
CA GLN A 283 18.63 24.29 -1.36
C GLN A 283 18.32 25.05 -2.65
N ASP A 284 17.09 25.55 -2.80
CA ASP A 284 16.70 26.38 -3.95
C ASP A 284 17.41 27.75 -3.93
N ILE A 285 17.53 28.39 -2.76
CA ILE A 285 18.32 29.61 -2.58
C ILE A 285 19.80 29.35 -2.89
N ALA A 286 20.37 28.26 -2.38
CA ALA A 286 21.76 27.90 -2.63
C ALA A 286 22.04 27.67 -4.13
N ARG A 287 21.05 27.25 -4.91
CA ARG A 287 21.18 27.01 -6.36
C ARG A 287 20.94 28.25 -7.22
N LYS A 288 19.95 29.07 -6.86
CA LYS A 288 19.42 30.13 -7.74
C LYS A 288 19.57 31.55 -7.16
N GLY A 289 19.89 31.68 -5.87
CA GLY A 289 19.93 32.95 -5.13
C GLY A 289 18.65 33.23 -4.35
N TYR A 290 18.56 34.33 -3.61
CA TYR A 290 17.34 34.65 -2.86
C TYR A 290 16.28 35.37 -3.72
N ALA A 291 16.73 36.06 -4.77
CA ALA A 291 15.93 37.02 -5.52
C ALA A 291 14.75 36.41 -6.30
N HIS A 292 14.74 35.10 -6.53
CA HIS A 292 13.67 34.41 -7.27
C HIS A 292 12.55 33.89 -6.37
N LEU A 293 12.68 34.01 -5.04
CA LEU A 293 11.65 33.54 -4.12
C LEU A 293 10.54 34.58 -3.92
N TYR A 294 9.31 34.18 -4.20
CA TYR A 294 8.12 34.86 -3.72
C TYR A 294 7.69 34.19 -2.41
N MET A 295 7.97 34.83 -1.27
CA MET A 295 7.76 34.24 0.06
C MET A 295 6.52 34.82 0.73
N ASP A 296 5.36 34.21 0.46
CA ASP A 296 4.08 34.51 1.14
C ASP A 296 3.83 33.66 2.40
N GLY A 297 4.80 32.81 2.77
CA GLY A 297 4.67 31.86 3.89
C GLY A 297 5.72 32.02 5.01
N PRO A 298 5.54 31.32 6.14
CA PRO A 298 6.52 31.27 7.22
C PRO A 298 7.78 30.54 6.76
N PHE A 299 8.94 31.16 6.98
CA PHE A 299 10.26 30.60 6.71
C PHE A 299 11.19 30.91 7.88
N ARG A 300 11.66 29.88 8.60
CA ARG A 300 12.46 30.03 9.82
C ARG A 300 13.70 30.90 9.63
N TYR A 301 14.38 30.82 8.48
CA TYR A 301 15.64 31.54 8.23
C TYR A 301 15.45 32.93 7.60
N ARG A 302 14.23 33.45 7.55
CA ARG A 302 13.96 34.73 6.88
C ARG A 302 14.78 35.88 7.47
N LYS A 303 15.08 35.83 8.78
CA LYS A 303 15.87 36.88 9.45
C LYS A 303 17.31 36.92 8.94
N GLU A 304 17.89 35.78 8.63
CA GLU A 304 19.23 35.61 8.10
C GLU A 304 19.37 36.19 6.68
N PHE A 305 18.25 36.30 5.94
CA PHE A 305 18.20 36.94 4.62
C PHE A 305 17.64 38.37 4.64
N ALA A 306 17.30 38.94 5.81
CA ALA A 306 16.66 40.26 5.89
C ALA A 306 17.52 41.40 5.32
N GLY A 307 18.86 41.33 5.46
CA GLY A 307 19.78 42.28 4.84
C GLY A 307 19.72 42.23 3.31
N ILE A 308 19.73 41.02 2.75
CA ILE A 308 19.61 40.77 1.30
C ILE A 308 18.24 41.27 0.78
N GLU A 309 17.15 40.99 1.50
CA GLU A 309 15.81 41.51 1.15
C GLU A 309 15.78 43.05 1.09
N LYS A 310 16.40 43.71 2.07
CA LYS A 310 16.44 45.18 2.12
C LYS A 310 17.22 45.73 0.92
N GLU A 311 18.38 45.15 0.62
CA GLU A 311 19.19 45.56 -0.52
C GLU A 311 18.48 45.29 -1.87
N LEU A 312 17.79 44.16 -2.03
CA LEU A 312 16.98 43.87 -3.23
C LEU A 312 15.88 44.92 -3.46
N ARG A 313 15.18 45.33 -2.40
CA ARG A 313 14.16 46.40 -2.48
C ARG A 313 14.77 47.76 -2.85
N MET A 314 15.95 48.08 -2.32
CA MET A 314 16.68 49.30 -2.68
C MET A 314 17.13 49.26 -4.14
N LEU A 315 17.68 48.14 -4.60
CA LEU A 315 18.13 47.96 -5.98
C LEU A 315 16.99 48.10 -6.99
N ALA A 316 15.80 47.60 -6.67
CA ALA A 316 14.62 47.78 -7.51
C ALA A 316 14.25 49.27 -7.67
N ARG A 317 14.33 50.06 -6.58
CA ARG A 317 14.07 51.51 -6.60
C ARG A 317 15.16 52.29 -7.35
N GLU A 318 16.44 51.98 -7.11
CA GLU A 318 17.57 52.67 -7.74
C GLU A 318 17.61 52.42 -9.26
N ARG A 319 17.19 51.23 -9.71
CA ARG A 319 17.05 50.91 -11.15
C ARG A 319 16.10 51.85 -11.87
N GLU A 320 15.02 52.27 -11.21
CA GLU A 320 14.02 53.19 -11.77
C GLU A 320 14.51 54.63 -11.78
N LEU A 321 15.38 55.00 -10.85
CA LEU A 321 15.85 56.38 -10.65
C LEU A 321 17.08 56.75 -11.50
N TYR A 322 17.96 55.79 -11.82
CA TYR A 322 19.25 56.08 -12.46
C TYR A 322 19.49 55.25 -13.72
N ARG A 323 19.67 55.93 -14.86
CA ARG A 323 19.83 55.31 -16.19
C ARG A 323 21.12 54.50 -16.37
N ASN A 324 22.20 54.86 -15.68
CA ASN A 324 23.51 54.21 -15.75
C ASN A 324 23.84 53.36 -14.50
N PHE A 325 22.80 52.93 -13.76
CA PHE A 325 22.98 52.14 -12.55
C PHE A 325 23.52 50.73 -12.85
N PRO A 326 24.58 50.24 -12.16
CA PRO A 326 25.16 48.91 -12.38
C PRO A 326 24.29 47.80 -11.77
N TYR A 327 23.03 47.73 -12.21
CA TYR A 327 22.01 46.83 -11.70
C TYR A 327 22.43 45.36 -11.79
N LYS A 328 22.98 44.96 -12.95
CA LYS A 328 23.35 43.56 -13.22
C LYS A 328 24.44 43.04 -12.29
N GLU A 329 25.49 43.84 -12.07
CA GLU A 329 26.61 43.49 -11.19
C GLU A 329 26.15 43.41 -9.73
N ARG A 330 25.45 44.42 -9.24
CA ARG A 330 24.92 44.42 -7.86
C ARG A 330 23.93 43.30 -7.60
N MET A 331 23.10 42.95 -8.59
CA MET A 331 22.20 41.78 -8.50
C MET A 331 22.97 40.47 -8.45
N HIS A 332 24.04 40.35 -9.22
CA HIS A 332 24.94 39.19 -9.18
C HIS A 332 25.58 39.03 -7.80
N ASP A 333 26.12 40.12 -7.23
CA ASP A 333 26.72 40.10 -5.89
C ASP A 333 25.72 39.72 -4.79
N LEU A 334 24.47 40.20 -4.88
CA LEU A 334 23.41 39.78 -3.97
C LEU A 334 23.06 38.31 -4.11
N ARG A 335 23.03 37.81 -5.35
CA ARG A 335 22.80 36.39 -5.65
C ARG A 335 23.88 35.53 -5.00
N GLU A 336 25.15 35.82 -5.23
CA GLU A 336 26.27 35.08 -4.64
C GLU A 336 26.26 35.11 -3.11
N ARG A 337 26.04 36.29 -2.51
CA ARG A 337 25.92 36.42 -1.05
C ARG A 337 24.78 35.57 -0.49
N SER A 338 23.64 35.54 -1.18
CA SER A 338 22.51 34.72 -0.75
C SER A 338 22.75 33.22 -0.89
N MET A 339 23.43 32.80 -1.95
CA MET A 339 23.80 31.40 -2.15
C MET A 339 24.73 30.94 -1.03
N ALA A 340 25.78 31.72 -0.74
CA ALA A 340 26.72 31.44 0.33
C ALA A 340 26.04 31.39 1.72
N ALA A 341 25.12 32.31 2.01
CA ALA A 341 24.36 32.31 3.26
C ALA A 341 23.49 31.03 3.38
N ALA A 342 22.81 30.62 2.31
CA ALA A 342 22.03 29.40 2.30
C ALA A 342 22.89 28.15 2.49
N GLU A 343 24.05 28.07 1.85
CA GLU A 343 25.00 26.96 2.03
C GLU A 343 25.50 26.84 3.47
N LEU A 344 25.77 27.97 4.14
CA LEU A 344 26.15 27.97 5.57
C LEU A 344 25.02 27.44 6.45
N LEU A 345 23.77 27.82 6.17
CA LEU A 345 22.61 27.33 6.91
C LEU A 345 22.37 25.83 6.65
N LEU A 346 22.49 25.36 5.41
CA LEU A 346 22.41 23.94 5.07
C LEU A 346 23.47 23.10 5.81
N LYS A 347 24.70 23.62 5.93
CA LYS A 347 25.78 22.98 6.72
C LYS A 347 25.42 22.92 8.21
N ARG A 348 24.78 23.97 8.75
CA ARG A 348 24.33 24.02 10.15
C ARG A 348 23.21 23.04 10.46
N GLU A 349 22.29 22.80 9.52
CA GLU A 349 21.22 21.80 9.67
C GLU A 349 21.73 20.36 9.71
N GLY A 350 23.00 20.11 9.40
CA GLY A 350 23.59 18.79 9.49
C GLY A 350 22.95 17.80 8.50
N ILE A 351 22.65 18.28 7.29
CA ILE A 351 22.14 17.43 6.21
C ILE A 351 23.14 16.29 6.00
N ARG A 352 22.63 15.05 5.98
CA ARG A 352 23.46 13.86 5.74
C ARG A 352 24.31 14.05 4.49
N ARG A 353 25.56 13.59 4.56
CA ARG A 353 26.47 13.73 3.44
C ARG A 353 26.20 12.61 2.45
N ASP A 354 26.11 12.95 1.17
CA ASP A 354 26.40 11.99 0.12
C ASP A 354 27.89 11.70 0.22
N THR A 355 28.28 10.71 1.03
CA THR A 355 29.65 10.21 0.94
C THR A 355 29.83 9.71 -0.49
N PRO A 356 30.76 10.28 -1.29
CA PRO A 356 31.11 9.67 -2.55
C PRO A 356 31.57 8.26 -2.21
N SER A 357 30.93 7.27 -2.83
CA SER A 357 31.39 5.89 -2.74
C SER A 357 32.86 5.89 -3.11
N VAL A 358 33.73 5.50 -2.19
CA VAL A 358 34.99 4.86 -2.56
C VAL A 358 34.62 3.83 -3.63
N PRO A 359 35.25 3.82 -4.82
CA PRO A 359 34.89 2.87 -5.86
C PRO A 359 35.04 1.47 -5.30
N GLN A 360 33.92 0.83 -4.95
CA GLN A 360 33.91 -0.60 -4.74
C GLN A 360 34.17 -1.17 -6.13
N LYS A 361 35.26 -1.95 -6.24
CA LYS A 361 35.66 -2.65 -7.47
C LYS A 361 34.40 -3.24 -8.10
N THR A 362 34.05 -2.78 -9.30
CA THR A 362 32.88 -3.23 -10.03
C THR A 362 32.93 -4.75 -10.16
N ASP A 363 31.83 -5.41 -9.80
CA ASP A 363 31.63 -6.81 -10.11
C ASP A 363 31.67 -6.94 -11.64
N LYS A 364 32.72 -7.60 -12.15
CA LYS A 364 32.94 -7.91 -13.58
C LYS A 364 31.75 -8.56 -14.29
N TYR A 365 30.75 -8.99 -13.53
CA TYR A 365 29.50 -9.56 -14.01
C TYR A 365 28.52 -8.49 -14.53
N ALA A 366 28.46 -7.31 -13.92
CA ALA A 366 27.56 -6.22 -14.33
C ALA A 366 28.02 -5.59 -15.66
N GLU A 367 29.32 -5.38 -15.83
CA GLU A 367 29.91 -4.91 -17.10
C GLU A 367 29.66 -5.89 -18.26
N ARG A 368 29.63 -7.19 -17.96
CA ARG A 368 29.37 -8.24 -18.95
C ARG A 368 27.93 -8.27 -19.45
N ILE A 369 26.98 -7.84 -18.61
CA ILE A 369 25.56 -7.73 -18.96
C ILE A 369 25.31 -6.48 -19.81
N GLN A 370 25.96 -5.35 -19.48
CA GLN A 370 25.92 -4.14 -20.31
C GLN A 370 26.54 -4.36 -21.70
N ALA A 371 27.69 -5.05 -21.77
CA ALA A 371 28.35 -5.38 -23.04
C ALA A 371 27.51 -6.30 -23.95
N MET A 372 26.63 -7.13 -23.38
CA MET A 372 25.71 -7.96 -24.18
C MET A 372 24.46 -7.20 -24.63
N ALA A 373 24.07 -6.13 -23.92
CA ALA A 373 22.92 -5.30 -24.28
C ALA A 373 23.24 -4.26 -25.38
N GLU A 374 24.51 -3.94 -25.60
CA GLU A 374 24.95 -2.92 -26.58
C GLU A 374 25.36 -3.48 -27.96
N CYS A 375 25.18 -4.79 -28.22
CA CYS A 375 25.41 -5.37 -29.55
C CYS A 375 24.09 -5.45 -30.35
N PRO A 376 23.90 -4.67 -31.43
CA PRO A 376 22.81 -4.89 -32.36
C PRO A 376 23.13 -6.11 -33.25
N GLU A 377 22.19 -7.05 -33.34
CA GLU A 377 22.23 -8.18 -34.26
C GLU A 377 22.50 -7.68 -35.70
N LYS A 378 23.67 -8.02 -36.24
CA LYS A 378 23.87 -8.05 -37.70
C LYS A 378 23.50 -9.45 -38.19
N GLY A 379 22.54 -9.45 -39.10
CA GLY A 379 21.77 -10.60 -39.55
C GLY A 379 22.60 -11.81 -39.98
N MET A 380 22.10 -12.98 -39.56
CA MET A 380 22.45 -14.27 -40.14
C MET A 380 21.83 -14.36 -41.54
N ILE A 381 22.68 -14.31 -42.57
CA ILE A 381 22.40 -14.93 -43.87
C ILE A 381 23.33 -16.15 -43.95
N PRO A 382 22.83 -17.38 -44.20
CA PRO A 382 23.70 -18.53 -44.37
C PRO A 382 24.18 -18.60 -45.83
N PRO A 383 25.42 -19.04 -46.09
CA PRO A 383 25.72 -19.65 -47.37
C PRO A 383 26.08 -21.13 -47.22
N SER A 384 25.47 -21.87 -48.14
CA SER A 384 25.75 -23.24 -48.55
C SER A 384 27.12 -23.39 -49.22
N SER A 385 27.68 -24.60 -49.07
CA SER A 385 28.57 -25.34 -49.99
C SER A 385 29.93 -24.76 -50.40
N GLY A 386 31.01 -25.53 -50.13
CA GLY A 386 32.23 -25.47 -50.94
C GLY A 386 33.54 -25.84 -50.22
N GLU A 387 34.00 -27.07 -50.46
CA GLU A 387 35.40 -27.47 -50.63
C GLU A 387 36.39 -27.60 -49.44
N LYS A 388 36.66 -28.89 -49.17
CA LYS A 388 37.92 -29.55 -48.77
C LYS A 388 39.19 -28.70 -48.78
N GLN A 389 39.98 -28.80 -47.70
CA GLN A 389 41.40 -29.18 -47.81
C GLN A 389 41.95 -29.75 -46.48
N LYS A 390 43.02 -30.53 -46.64
CA LYS A 390 43.50 -31.63 -45.78
C LYS A 390 44.40 -31.17 -44.62
N GLU A 391 44.23 -31.87 -43.49
CA GLU A 391 45.21 -32.48 -42.55
C GLU A 391 46.74 -32.32 -42.81
N PRO A 392 47.61 -32.41 -41.76
CA PRO A 392 47.86 -33.71 -41.14
C PRO A 392 48.12 -33.78 -39.62
N ALA A 393 47.87 -34.98 -39.10
CA ALA A 393 48.08 -35.47 -37.75
C ALA A 393 49.50 -36.01 -37.49
N ARG A 394 49.94 -36.01 -36.21
CA ARG A 394 50.72 -37.05 -35.47
C ARG A 394 51.30 -36.43 -34.18
N LYS A 395 51.38 -37.08 -33.00
CA LYS A 395 51.59 -38.49 -32.66
C LYS A 395 50.87 -38.93 -31.38
N GLN A 396 50.45 -40.20 -31.39
CA GLN A 396 50.10 -41.04 -30.25
C GLN A 396 51.30 -41.36 -29.34
N LYS A 397 51.04 -41.64 -28.06
CA LYS A 397 51.54 -42.84 -27.36
C LYS A 397 50.59 -43.16 -26.18
N GLY A 398 50.07 -44.39 -26.19
CA GLY A 398 49.19 -44.93 -25.15
C GLY A 398 49.98 -45.62 -24.01
N PRO A 399 49.42 -46.68 -23.40
CA PRO A 399 48.90 -46.65 -22.03
C PRO A 399 49.55 -47.71 -21.11
N ALA A 400 49.23 -47.72 -19.80
CA ALA A 400 48.74 -48.92 -19.08
C ALA A 400 48.71 -48.80 -17.53
N SER A 401 47.63 -49.40 -16.98
CA SER A 401 47.54 -50.23 -15.76
C SER A 401 47.51 -49.64 -14.33
N ARG A 402 46.27 -49.54 -13.82
CA ARG A 402 45.71 -50.22 -12.62
C ARG A 402 46.69 -50.88 -11.63
N LYS A 403 46.52 -50.58 -10.34
CA LYS A 403 46.44 -51.58 -9.25
C LYS A 403 45.47 -51.11 -8.16
N VAL A 404 44.59 -52.02 -7.74
CA VAL A 404 43.60 -51.89 -6.66
C VAL A 404 43.90 -52.98 -5.63
N LYS A 405 43.47 -52.71 -4.38
CA LYS A 405 43.02 -53.64 -3.31
C LYS A 405 43.99 -53.85 -2.13
N PRO A 406 43.50 -54.35 -0.97
CA PRO A 406 42.43 -53.81 -0.10
C PRO A 406 42.79 -54.01 1.40
N GLN A 407 41.90 -53.74 2.36
CA GLN A 407 41.43 -54.73 3.36
C GLN A 407 40.46 -54.12 4.40
N LEU A 408 39.37 -54.87 4.58
CA LEU A 408 38.40 -55.02 5.69
C LEU A 408 37.91 -53.80 6.47
#